data_AF-A0A4R4VRX8-F1
#
_entry.id   AF-A0A4R4VRX8-F1
#
_cell.length_a   1.000
_cell.length_b   1.000
_cell.length_c   1.000
_cell.angle_alpha   90.00
_cell.angle_beta   90.00
_cell.angle_gamma   90.00
#
_symmetry.space_group_name_H-M   'P 1'
#
loop_
_entity.id
_entity.type
_entity.pdbx_description
1 polymer ?
#
loop_
_entity_poly.entity_id
_entity_poly.type
_entity_poly.pdbx_seq_one_letter_code
_entity_poly.pdbx_strand_id
1 'polypeptide(L)' 'MRRDAADIAGGPNCELSLVQGRRKFVEFGASRRPDLPHVRSPRPDEHPSM' A
#
# COMPACT_ATOMS: atom_id res chain seq x y z
N MET A 1 3.19 -24.78 6.66
CA MET A 1 3.70 -23.40 6.78
C MET A 1 2.69 -22.47 6.15
N ARG A 2 1.80 -21.82 6.92
CA ARG A 2 0.88 -20.80 6.39
C ARG A 2 1.73 -19.56 6.09
N ARG A 3 1.92 -19.21 4.82
CA ARG A 3 2.50 -17.91 4.46
C ARG A 3 1.44 -16.86 4.71
N ASP A 4 1.79 -15.85 5.50
CA ASP A 4 0.91 -14.71 5.70
C ASP A 4 0.77 -13.97 4.36
N ALA A 5 -0.46 -13.76 3.90
CA ALA A 5 -0.71 -12.99 2.69
C ALA A 5 -0.18 -11.56 2.82
N ALA A 6 0.00 -11.09 4.05
CA ALA A 6 0.58 -9.80 4.36
C ALA A 6 2.04 -9.66 3.88
N ASP A 7 2.77 -10.77 3.79
CA ASP A 7 4.20 -10.83 3.47
C ASP A 7 4.51 -11.25 2.01
N ILE A 8 3.49 -11.68 1.26
CA ILE A 8 3.67 -12.12 -0.12
C ILE A 8 3.67 -10.90 -1.05
N ALA A 9 4.76 -10.72 -1.80
CA ALA A 9 4.80 -9.84 -2.96
C ALA A 9 4.21 -10.52 -4.20
N GLY A 10 3.54 -9.76 -5.06
CA GLY A 10 2.86 -10.24 -6.26
C GLY A 10 1.38 -9.85 -6.33
N GLY A 11 0.74 -10.12 -7.47
CA GLY A 11 -0.68 -9.79 -7.69
C GLY A 11 -0.92 -8.29 -7.93
N PRO A 12 -2.09 -7.73 -7.60
CA PRO A 12 -2.44 -6.33 -7.86
C PRO A 12 -1.49 -5.30 -7.23
N ASN A 13 -0.71 -5.72 -6.21
CA ASN A 13 0.26 -4.88 -5.51
C ASN A 13 1.67 -4.92 -6.14
N CYS A 14 1.84 -5.56 -7.30
CA CYS A 14 3.12 -5.73 -7.99
C CYS A 14 4.19 -6.33 -7.05
N GLU A 15 5.32 -5.64 -6.87
CA GLU A 15 6.42 -6.07 -6.02
C GLU A 15 6.21 -5.77 -4.52
N LEU A 16 5.05 -5.22 -4.13
CA LEU A 16 4.76 -4.86 -2.75
C LEU A 16 3.98 -5.95 -2.03
N SER A 17 4.42 -6.27 -0.82
CA SER A 17 3.58 -6.96 0.14
C SER A 17 2.44 -6.05 0.62
N LEU A 18 1.35 -6.60 1.15
CA LEU A 18 0.25 -5.80 1.70
C LEU A 18 0.71 -4.89 2.84
N VAL A 19 1.66 -5.35 3.68
CA VAL A 19 2.26 -4.54 4.75
C VAL A 19 2.99 -3.33 4.17
N GLN A 20 3.80 -3.53 3.12
CA GLN A 20 4.51 -2.45 2.46
C GLN A 20 3.53 -1.47 1.79
N GLY A 21 2.49 -1.97 1.13
CA GLY A 21 1.42 -1.16 0.55
C GLY A 21 0.73 -0.29 1.60
N ARG A 22 0.31 -0.87 2.73
CA ARG A 22 -0.36 -0.15 3.83
C ARG A 22 0.55 0.95 4.41
N ARG A 23 1.83 0.65 4.63
CA ARG A 23 2.81 1.64 5.12
C ARG A 23 2.97 2.81 4.16
N LYS A 24 3.16 2.54 2.87
CA LYS A 24 3.32 3.58 1.86
C LYS A 24 2.05 4.40 1.66
N PHE A 25 0.87 3.78 1.76
CA PHE A 25 -0.41 4.48 1.72
C PHE A 25 -0.53 5.47 2.88
N VAL A 26 -0.13 5.07 4.10
CA VAL A 26 -0.10 5.97 5.26
C VAL A 26 0.95 7.09 5.10
N GLU A 27 2.12 6.79 4.53
CA GLU A 27 3.22 7.75 4.40
C GLU A 27 2.96 8.81 3.31
N PHE A 28 2.51 8.40 2.12
CA PHE A 28 2.33 9.30 0.99
C PHE A 28 1.15 8.95 0.07
N GLY A 29 0.39 7.89 0.35
CA GLY A 29 -0.85 7.59 -0.38
C GLY A 29 -0.70 6.91 -1.73
N ALA A 30 0.49 6.44 -2.09
CA ALA A 30 0.73 5.74 -3.36
C ALA A 30 1.60 4.49 -3.18
N SER A 31 1.61 3.59 -4.16
CA SER A 31 2.48 2.41 -4.16
C SER A 31 3.96 2.78 -4.42
N ARG A 32 4.21 3.85 -5.19
CA ARG A 32 5.53 4.39 -5.49
C ARG A 32 5.47 5.92 -5.58
N ARG A 33 6.59 6.58 -5.24
CA ARG A 33 6.70 8.05 -5.29
C ARG A 33 6.47 8.65 -6.69
N PRO A 34 6.92 8.03 -7.81
CA PRO A 34 6.64 8.56 -9.14
C PRO A 34 5.15 8.56 -9.50
N ASP A 35 4.34 7.73 -8.85
CA ASP A 35 2.90 7.62 -9.13
C ASP A 35 2.09 8.72 -8.39
N LEU A 36 2.70 9.47 -7.46
CA LEU A 36 2.06 10.55 -6.70
C LEU A 36 1.30 11.59 -7.54
N PRO A 37 1.80 12.07 -8.68
CA PRO A 37 1.08 13.03 -9.51
C PRO A 37 -0.16 12.44 -10.20
N HIS A 38 -0.25 11.10 -10.28
CA HIS A 38 -1.30 10.37 -10.99
C HIS A 38 -2.39 9.84 -10.06
N VAL A 39 -2.20 9.96 -8.75
CA VAL A 39 -3.16 9.50 -7.75
C VAL A 39 -3.58 10.66 -6.84
N ARG A 40 -4.84 10.67 -6.43
CA ARG A 40 -5.29 11.65 -5.44
C ARG A 40 -4.72 11.32 -4.07
N SER A 41 -4.59 12.33 -3.20
CA SER A 41 -4.28 12.10 -1.80
C SER A 41 -5.36 11.23 -1.12
N PRO A 42 -4.98 10.38 -0.15
CA PRO A 42 -5.92 9.66 0.71
C PRO A 42 -6.85 10.62 1.44
N ARG A 43 -8.11 10.23 1.60
CA ARG A 43 -9.04 10.93 2.51
C ARG A 43 -8.79 10.47 3.95
N PRO A 44 -9.15 11.29 4.94
CA PRO A 44 -9.03 10.93 6.35
C PRO A 44 -9.71 9.60 6.72
N ASP A 45 -10.85 9.28 6.10
CA ASP A 45 -11.61 8.04 6.31
C ASP A 45 -11.01 6.80 5.62
N GLU A 46 -10.08 6.99 4.69
CA GLU A 46 -9.40 5.89 3.99
C GLU A 46 -8.13 5.46 4.73
N HIS A 47 -7.67 6.25 5.70
CA HIS A 47 -6.56 5.84 6.53
C HIS A 47 -6.96 4.59 7.30
N PRO A 48 -6.09 3.56 7.31
CA PRO A 48 -6.37 2.37 8.05
C PRO A 48 -6.59 2.73 9.53
N SER A 49 -7.77 2.39 10.07
CA SER A 49 -7.95 2.32 11.51
C SER A 49 -6.88 1.38 12.06
N MET A 50 -6.12 1.87 13.04
CA MET A 50 -5.06 1.10 13.69
C MET A 50 -5.60 -0.25 14.17
#